data_AF-A0A202DC63-F1
#
_entry.id   AF-A0A202DC63-F1
#
_cell.length_a   1.000
_cell.length_b   1.000
_cell.length_c   1.000
_cell.angle_alpha   90.00
_cell.angle_beta   90.00
_cell.angle_gamma   90.00
#
_symmetry.space_group_name_H-M   'P 1'
#
loop_
_entity.id
_entity.type
_entity.pdbx_description
1 polymer ?
#
loop_
_entity_poly.entity_id
_entity_poly.type
_entity_poly.pdbx_seq_one_letter_code
_entity_poly.pdbx_strand_id
1 'polypeptide(L)'
;MVSHWTLPQLKGQNVKITTFSNCDEVELFVNDKSQGKKKLTDFTDRMICWTNIPYAEGKVKAVGYTGRKKACTHELKTAGAAKSIKVVPDRTEITADGY
;
A
#
# COMPACT_ATOMS: atom_id res chain seq x y z
N MET A 1 -1.31 -1.68 12.91
CA MET A 1 -0.49 -1.97 11.71
C MET A 1 -0.30 -0.66 10.96
N VAL A 2 0.90 -0.35 10.48
CA VAL A 2 1.21 0.98 9.93
C VAL A 2 0.80 1.04 8.46
N SER A 3 -0.10 1.96 8.11
CA SER A 3 -0.63 2.15 6.75
C SER A 3 0.09 3.26 5.96
N HIS A 4 1.36 3.55 6.28
CA HIS A 4 2.16 4.59 5.62
C HIS A 4 3.59 4.13 5.30
N TRP A 5 4.23 4.80 4.33
CA TRP A 5 5.60 4.54 3.86
C TRP A 5 6.59 5.68 4.20
N THR A 6 6.28 6.41 5.27
CA THR A 6 7.10 7.48 5.87
C THR A 6 7.74 6.98 7.17
N LEU A 7 8.84 6.22 7.08
CA LEU A 7 9.47 5.55 8.22
C LEU A 7 10.96 5.95 8.35
N PRO A 8 11.27 7.22 8.63
CA PRO A 8 12.66 7.71 8.69
C PRO A 8 13.54 6.93 9.67
N GLN A 9 12.97 6.44 10.77
CA GLN A 9 13.65 5.64 11.79
C GLN A 9 14.08 4.24 11.32
N LEU A 10 13.53 3.76 10.20
CA LEU A 10 13.85 2.44 9.62
C LEU A 10 14.74 2.54 8.37
N LYS A 11 15.36 3.70 8.13
CA LYS A 11 16.30 3.90 7.01
C LYS A 11 17.44 2.87 7.05
N GLY A 12 17.57 2.08 5.98
CA GLY A 12 18.57 1.01 5.88
C GLY A 12 18.20 -0.29 6.59
N GLN A 13 17.03 -0.37 7.22
CA GLN A 13 16.51 -1.60 7.83
C GLN A 13 15.53 -2.30 6.89
N ASN A 14 15.33 -3.59 7.14
CA ASN A 14 14.32 -4.37 6.45
C ASN A 14 13.00 -4.31 7.22
N VAL A 15 11.92 -4.07 6.48
CA VAL A 15 10.57 -3.98 7.02
C VAL A 15 9.75 -5.19 6.61
N LYS A 16 8.81 -5.56 7.48
CA LYS A 16 7.76 -6.52 7.15
C LYS A 16 6.56 -5.76 6.61
N ILE A 17 6.12 -6.13 5.41
CA ILE A 17 4.89 -5.60 4.81
C ILE A 17 3.88 -6.72 4.75
N THR A 18 2.64 -6.43 5.14
CA THR A 18 1.52 -7.35 4.99
C THR A 18 0.50 -6.72 4.06
N THR A 19 0.13 -7.43 3.00
CA THR A 19 -0.87 -6.99 2.04
C THR A 19 -2.14 -7.78 2.21
N PHE A 20 -3.26 -7.08 2.43
CA PHE A 20 -4.60 -7.65 2.42
C PHE A 20 -5.19 -7.49 1.01
N SER A 21 -5.65 -8.58 0.42
CA SER A 21 -6.25 -8.56 -0.91
C SER A 21 -7.21 -9.72 -1.07
N ASN A 22 -8.26 -9.50 -1.86
CA ASN A 22 -9.14 -10.54 -2.38
C ASN A 22 -8.70 -11.04 -3.77
N CYS A 23 -7.55 -10.58 -4.30
CA CYS A 23 -6.97 -11.04 -5.55
C CYS A 23 -6.30 -12.41 -5.38
N ASP A 24 -6.14 -13.15 -6.49
CA ASP A 24 -5.46 -14.45 -6.50
C ASP A 24 -3.96 -14.31 -6.23
N GLU A 25 -3.36 -13.26 -6.80
CA GLU A 25 -1.93 -12.97 -6.71
C GLU A 25 -1.69 -11.49 -6.40
N VAL A 26 -0.63 -11.21 -5.65
CA VAL A 26 -0.13 -9.85 -5.42
C VAL A 26 1.35 -9.79 -5.77
N GLU A 27 1.73 -8.78 -6.54
CA GLU A 27 3.12 -8.43 -6.82
C GLU A 27 3.47 -7.12 -6.12
N LEU A 28 4.56 -7.13 -5.36
CA LEU A 28 5.03 -5.96 -4.61
C LEU A 28 6.19 -5.30 -5.35
N PHE A 29 6.18 -3.97 -5.42
CA PHE A 29 7.23 -3.17 -6.01
C PHE A 29 7.72 -2.14 -4.99
N VAL A 30 9.04 -2.00 -4.87
CA VAL A 30 9.68 -0.90 -4.13
C VAL A 30 10.47 -0.08 -5.13
N ASN A 31 10.13 1.20 -5.27
CA ASN A 31 10.72 2.11 -6.26
C ASN A 31 10.76 1.49 -7.67
N ASP A 32 9.60 0.96 -8.10
CA ASP A 32 9.37 0.26 -9.37
C ASP A 32 10.18 -1.04 -9.60
N LYS A 33 10.96 -1.49 -8.61
CA LYS A 33 11.62 -2.80 -8.62
C LYS A 33 10.73 -3.87 -7.98
N SER A 34 10.36 -4.89 -8.76
CA SER A 34 9.58 -6.03 -8.27
C SER A 34 10.34 -6.76 -7.16
N GLN A 35 9.64 -7.05 -6.07
CA GLN A 35 10.08 -7.86 -4.94
C GLN A 35 9.54 -9.29 -5.04
N GLY A 36 8.95 -9.64 -6.19
CA GLY A 36 8.34 -10.92 -6.46
C GLY A 36 6.82 -10.87 -6.44
N LYS A 37 6.22 -12.00 -6.82
CA LYS A 37 4.78 -12.22 -6.89
C LYS A 37 4.42 -13.39 -5.99
N LYS A 38 3.35 -13.23 -5.19
CA LYS A 38 2.90 -14.23 -4.22
C LYS A 38 1.42 -14.53 -4.41
N LYS A 39 1.01 -15.80 -4.29
CA LYS A 39 -0.39 -16.19 -4.37
C LYS A 39 -1.02 -16.12 -3.00
N LEU A 40 -2.30 -15.74 -2.96
CA LEU A 40 -3.07 -15.71 -1.72
C LEU A 40 -3.26 -17.11 -1.11
N THR A 41 -3.31 -18.14 -1.96
CA THR A 41 -3.45 -19.54 -1.56
C THR A 41 -2.25 -20.09 -0.80
N ASP A 42 -1.08 -19.46 -0.91
CA ASP A 42 0.14 -19.89 -0.24
C ASP A 42 0.15 -19.51 1.26
N PHE A 43 -0.84 -18.72 1.70
CA PHE A 43 -0.97 -18.19 3.07
C PHE A 43 -2.26 -18.70 3.70
N THR A 44 -2.14 -19.50 4.77
CA THR A 44 -3.28 -20.12 5.47
C THR A 44 -4.21 -19.08 6.10
N ASP A 45 -3.66 -17.96 6.56
CA ASP A 45 -4.38 -16.81 7.12
C ASP A 45 -4.89 -15.82 6.06
N ARG A 46 -4.66 -16.11 4.75
CA ARG A 46 -4.98 -15.23 3.62
C ARG A 46 -4.34 -13.84 3.74
N MET A 47 -3.18 -13.74 4.41
CA MET A 47 -2.43 -12.50 4.55
C MET A 47 -1.05 -12.65 3.91
N ILE A 48 -0.89 -12.08 2.71
CA ILE A 48 0.39 -12.13 2.00
C ILE A 48 1.42 -11.30 2.77
N CYS A 49 2.38 -11.99 3.37
CA CYS A 49 3.48 -11.39 4.12
C CYS A 49 4.75 -11.30 3.27
N TRP A 50 5.34 -10.12 3.24
CA TRP A 50 6.62 -9.81 2.62
C TRP A 50 7.63 -9.60 3.73
N THR A 51 8.50 -10.59 3.92
CA THR A 51 9.61 -10.50 4.85
C THR A 51 10.81 -9.91 4.12
N ASN A 52 11.63 -9.16 4.86
CA ASN A 52 12.92 -8.67 4.38
C ASN A 52 12.87 -7.62 3.24
N ILE A 53 11.88 -6.72 3.27
CA ILE A 53 11.80 -5.63 2.27
C ILE A 53 12.71 -4.48 2.71
N PRO A 54 13.75 -4.10 1.93
CA PRO A 54 14.60 -2.99 2.30
C PRO A 54 13.79 -1.69 2.25
N TYR A 55 13.75 -0.96 3.36
CA TYR A 55 13.10 0.33 3.38
C TYR A 55 13.95 1.35 2.61
N ALA A 56 13.35 1.90 1.56
CA ALA A 56 13.88 3.00 0.78
C ALA A 56 12.80 4.07 0.62
N GLU A 57 13.20 5.33 0.77
CA GLU A 57 12.34 6.47 0.49
C GLU A 57 11.87 6.42 -0.97
N GLY A 58 10.63 6.85 -1.20
CA GLY A 58 10.01 6.85 -2.52
C GLY A 58 8.61 6.26 -2.45
N LYS A 59 8.40 5.09 -3.09
CA LYS A 59 7.08 4.46 -3.15
C LYS A 59 7.15 2.94 -3.03
N VAL A 60 6.15 2.39 -2.36
CA VAL A 60 5.83 0.96 -2.37
C VAL A 60 4.47 0.76 -3.02
N LYS A 61 4.40 -0.17 -3.97
CA LYS A 61 3.21 -0.42 -4.79
C LYS A 61 2.89 -1.91 -4.79
N ALA A 62 1.67 -2.26 -4.45
CA ALA A 62 1.13 -3.60 -4.58
C ALA A 62 0.18 -3.66 -5.78
N VAL A 63 0.38 -4.63 -6.66
CA VAL A 63 -0.49 -4.89 -7.82
C VAL A 63 -1.19 -6.21 -7.60
N GLY A 64 -2.52 -6.17 -7.51
CA GLY A 64 -3.39 -7.34 -7.38
C GLY A 64 -3.78 -7.88 -8.75
N TYR A 65 -3.76 -9.21 -8.89
CA TYR A 65 -4.13 -9.93 -10.09
C TYR A 65 -5.21 -10.96 -9.78
N THR A 66 -6.25 -10.99 -10.62
CA THR A 66 -7.27 -12.04 -10.62
C THR A 66 -7.15 -12.79 -11.94
N GLY A 67 -6.87 -14.08 -11.88
CA GLY A 67 -6.36 -14.86 -13.01
C GLY A 67 -5.09 -14.25 -13.59
N ARG A 68 -5.07 -14.02 -14.91
CA ARG A 68 -3.91 -13.43 -15.63
C ARG A 68 -4.01 -11.90 -15.82
N LYS A 69 -5.01 -11.24 -15.25
CA LYS A 69 -5.28 -9.81 -15.47
C LYS A 69 -4.98 -8.99 -14.21
N LYS A 70 -4.44 -7.78 -14.39
CA LYS A 70 -4.31 -6.78 -13.32
C LYS A 70 -5.72 -6.31 -12.93
N ALA A 71 -6.07 -6.45 -11.66
CA ALA A 71 -7.38 -6.10 -11.14
C ALA A 71 -7.36 -4.77 -10.36
N CYS A 72 -6.32 -4.54 -9.56
CA CYS A 72 -6.19 -3.34 -8.75
C CYS A 72 -4.74 -2.99 -8.45
N THR A 73 -4.51 -1.75 -8.03
CA THR A 73 -3.22 -1.26 -7.57
C THR A 73 -3.39 -0.43 -6.31
N HIS A 74 -2.51 -0.60 -5.34
CA HIS A 74 -2.42 0.23 -4.15
C HIS A 74 -0.99 0.72 -3.98
N GLU A 75 -0.80 2.00 -3.66
CA GLU A 75 0.51 2.62 -3.57
C GLU A 75 0.60 3.50 -2.31
N LEU A 76 1.69 3.34 -1.57
CA LEU A 76 2.08 4.22 -0.46
C LEU A 76 3.36 4.95 -0.84
N LYS A 77 3.44 6.23 -0.48
CA LYS A 77 4.58 7.10 -0.76
C LYS A 77 5.17 7.64 0.53
N THR A 78 6.49 7.81 0.55
CA THR A 78 7.16 8.55 1.60
C THR A 78 6.75 10.02 1.51
N ALA A 79 6.17 10.55 2.60
CA ALA A 79 5.80 11.95 2.68
C ALA A 79 7.05 12.83 2.89
N GLY A 80 7.08 13.97 2.22
CA GLY A 80 8.07 15.02 2.48
C GLY A 80 7.68 15.92 3.66
N ALA A 81 8.40 17.02 3.84
CA ALA A 81 8.06 18.04 4.83
C ALA A 81 6.65 18.61 4.58
N ALA A 82 5.94 18.92 5.68
CA ALA A 82 4.61 19.52 5.61
C ALA A 82 4.67 20.86 4.86
N LYS A 83 3.81 21.03 3.85
CA LYS A 83 3.81 22.21 2.97
C LYS A 83 2.45 22.91 2.85
N SER A 84 1.36 22.17 3.00
CA SER A 84 0.01 22.68 2.77
C SER A 84 -1.03 21.84 3.49
N ILE A 85 -2.19 22.42 3.77
CA ILE A 85 -3.38 21.71 4.25
C ILE A 85 -4.27 21.40 3.05
N LYS A 86 -4.76 20.16 2.96
CA LYS A 86 -5.75 19.74 1.97
C LYS A 86 -7.05 19.40 2.69
N VAL A 87 -8.13 20.10 2.34
CA VAL A 87 -9.48 19.80 2.85
C VAL A 87 -10.25 19.08 1.76
N VAL A 88 -10.85 17.93 2.08
CA VAL A 88 -11.71 17.16 1.18
C VAL A 88 -12.99 16.85 1.94
N PRO A 89 -14.10 17.53 1.65
CA PRO A 89 -15.38 17.19 2.26
C PRO A 89 -15.89 15.87 1.67
N ASP A 90 -16.67 15.13 2.45
CA ASP A 90 -17.44 13.99 1.97
C ASP A 90 -18.55 14.44 0.99
N ARG A 91 -19.17 15.60 1.27
CA ARG A 91 -20.15 16.28 0.43
C ARG A 91 -19.81 17.75 0.29
N THR A 92 -19.76 18.25 -0.94
CA THR A 92 -19.58 19.69 -1.21
C THR A 92 -20.87 20.49 -1.03
N GLU A 93 -22.02 19.80 -1.00
CA GLU A 93 -23.35 20.39 -0.85
C GLU A 93 -24.19 19.57 0.13
N ILE A 94 -24.85 20.28 1.04
CA ILE A 94 -25.81 19.74 2.01
C ILE A 94 -27.10 20.55 1.96
N THR A 95 -28.21 19.91 2.33
CA THR A 95 -29.53 20.57 2.37
C THR A 95 -29.53 21.59 3.49
N ALA A 96 -30.09 22.77 3.25
CA ALA A 96 -30.25 23.82 4.27
C ALA A 96 -31.51 23.58 5.12
N ASP A 97 -31.68 22.36 5.63
CA ASP A 97 -32.82 21.94 6.47
C ASP A 97 -32.47 21.93 7.97
N GLY A 98 -31.21 22.16 8.33
CA GLY A 98 -30.75 22.17 9.72
C GLY A 98 -30.53 20.76 10.31
N TYR A 99 -30.55 19.73 9.47
CA TYR A 99 -30.29 18.33 9.81
C TYR A 99 -29.18 17.73 8.92
#